data_AF-A0A8C0GVC5-F1
#
_entry.id   AF-A0A8C0GVC5-F1
#
_cell.length_a   1.000
_cell.length_b   1.000
_cell.length_c   1.000
_cell.angle_alpha   90.00
_cell.angle_beta   90.00
_cell.angle_gamma   90.00
#
_symmetry.space_group_name_H-M   'P 1'
#
loop_
_entity.id
_entity.type
_entity.pdbx_description
1 polymer ?
#
loop_
_entity_poly.entity_id
_entity_poly.type
_entity_poly.pdbx_seq_one_letter_code
_entity_poly.pdbx_strand_id
1 'polypeptide(L)'
;MFALDNLMGQAVQAAFTILMTELPVKPQRLLGKAHEGGIEEEVEEDPEVQGAPPPPSQPSVGRGSMETPSSGVGSSTSTDLGFHTAPVDSLPLLVELSRLRAETSRLLEAWLEKEREWQRQLRRALQAAEQEARALQGFKPLALATRPQGPQQGAVDALLVDWLQSHGADEHATETFLQHGFTLPDLLTCATHDDLRYTGIRGGLVCRLWRAIQEHRKSLLQQEAEREMGQPQPPCGIGLAVP
;
A
#
# COMPACT_ATOMS: atom_id res chain seq x y z
N MET A 1 21.45 10.11 27.71
CA MET A 1 20.17 10.01 26.98
C MET A 1 19.92 11.28 26.17
N PHE A 2 19.61 12.41 26.82
CA PHE A 2 19.17 13.70 26.25
C PHE A 2 19.97 14.34 25.08
N ALA A 3 21.16 13.86 24.72
CA ALA A 3 21.95 14.43 23.64
C ALA A 3 21.33 14.17 22.24
N LEU A 4 20.74 12.99 22.04
CA LEU A 4 20.08 12.63 20.78
C LEU A 4 18.79 13.42 20.57
N ASP A 5 18.00 13.61 21.63
CA ASP A 5 16.72 14.32 21.55
C ASP A 5 16.92 15.81 21.21
N ASN A 6 17.97 16.43 21.75
CA ASN A 6 18.36 17.80 21.40
C ASN A 6 18.84 17.90 19.94
N LEU A 7 19.66 16.96 19.47
CA LEU A 7 20.12 16.92 18.07
C LEU A 7 18.94 16.70 17.10
N MET A 8 18.01 15.82 17.46
CA MET A 8 16.80 15.53 16.68
C MET A 8 15.88 16.75 16.63
N GLY A 9 15.65 17.42 17.76
CA GLY A 9 14.88 18.67 17.83
C GLY A 9 15.51 19.78 16.99
N GLN A 10 16.83 19.95 17.04
CA GLN A 10 17.54 20.93 16.20
C GLN A 10 17.45 20.58 14.71
N ALA A 11 17.57 19.31 14.33
CA ALA A 11 17.43 18.86 12.93
C ALA A 11 16.00 19.07 12.40
N VAL A 12 14.97 18.75 13.19
CA VAL A 12 13.57 18.99 12.84
C VAL A 12 13.29 20.49 12.72
N GLN A 13 13.78 21.32 13.65
CA GLN A 13 13.61 22.77 13.61
C GLN A 13 14.27 23.37 12.35
N ALA A 14 15.50 22.95 12.03
CA ALA A 14 16.20 23.41 10.83
C ALA A 14 15.46 23.00 9.53
N ALA A 15 15.00 21.75 9.44
CA ALA A 15 14.21 21.27 8.30
C ALA A 15 12.89 22.05 8.16
N PHE A 16 12.19 22.32 9.27
CA PHE A 16 10.94 23.09 9.28
C PHE A 16 11.17 24.55 8.85
N THR A 17 12.26 25.20 9.31
CA THR A 17 12.62 26.54 8.85
C THR A 17 12.89 26.58 7.34
N ILE A 18 13.68 25.64 6.81
CA ILE A 18 13.97 25.54 5.37
C ILE A 18 12.67 25.33 4.57
N LEU A 19 11.79 24.44 5.02
CA LEU A 19 10.50 24.20 4.37
C LEU A 19 9.59 25.44 4.37
N MET A 20 9.64 26.29 5.40
CA MET A 20 8.88 27.55 5.42
C MET A 20 9.50 28.67 4.59
N THR A 21 10.82 28.68 4.35
CA THR A 21 11.47 29.70 3.50
C THR A 21 11.45 29.35 2.01
N GLU A 22 11.57 28.07 1.65
CA GLU A 22 11.69 27.61 0.26
C GLU A 22 10.33 27.29 -0.42
N LEU A 23 9.21 27.33 0.31
CA LEU A 23 7.86 27.06 -0.24
C LEU A 23 6.98 28.32 -0.27
N PRO A 24 7.04 29.15 -1.33
CA PRO A 24 6.13 30.27 -1.55
C PRO A 24 4.72 29.81 -2.02
N VAL A 25 4.11 28.86 -1.29
CA VAL A 25 2.76 28.34 -1.54
C VAL A 25 1.73 29.36 -1.04
N LYS A 26 1.43 30.32 -1.91
CA LYS A 26 0.45 31.39 -1.73
C LYS A 26 -0.93 30.82 -1.37
N PRO A 27 -1.45 30.96 -0.14
CA PRO A 27 -2.60 30.19 0.33
C PRO A 27 -3.93 30.77 -0.20
N GLN A 28 -4.36 30.27 -1.36
CA GLN A 28 -5.68 30.58 -1.92
C GLN A 28 -6.78 29.82 -1.16
N ARG A 29 -7.23 30.37 -0.03
CA ARG A 29 -8.48 29.91 0.63
C ARG A 29 -9.67 30.19 -0.27
N LEU A 30 -10.15 29.18 -1.00
CA LEU A 30 -11.42 29.23 -1.71
C LEU A 30 -12.21 27.90 -1.63
N LEU A 31 -12.50 27.47 -0.41
CA LEU A 31 -13.48 26.43 -0.09
C LEU A 31 -13.97 26.61 1.37
N GLY A 32 -15.25 26.47 1.74
CA GLY A 32 -16.45 26.39 0.90
C GLY A 32 -17.54 25.44 1.44
N LYS A 33 -18.39 25.92 2.38
CA LYS A 33 -19.51 25.19 3.05
C LYS A 33 -19.06 24.02 3.97
N ALA A 34 -19.84 23.54 4.96
CA ALA A 34 -21.14 23.94 5.55
C ALA A 34 -21.07 23.73 7.10
N HIS A 35 -21.63 24.59 7.96
CA HIS A 35 -22.99 24.52 8.57
C HIS A 35 -23.27 23.35 9.54
N GLU A 36 -23.00 23.56 10.84
CA GLU A 36 -23.67 23.11 12.08
C GLU A 36 -22.82 23.66 13.27
N GLY A 37 -23.32 24.07 14.45
CA GLY A 37 -24.70 24.34 14.90
C GLY A 37 -24.78 24.65 16.41
N GLY A 38 -24.96 25.92 16.81
CA GLY A 38 -25.08 26.38 18.23
C GLY A 38 -23.74 26.48 18.99
N ILE A 39 -23.62 27.21 20.12
CA ILE A 39 -24.56 28.08 20.89
C ILE A 39 -23.77 29.34 21.34
N GLU A 40 -24.48 30.44 21.66
CA GLU A 40 -23.94 31.71 22.17
C GLU A 40 -22.95 31.63 23.36
N GLU A 41 -22.01 32.58 23.45
CA GLU A 41 -22.05 33.71 24.42
C GLU A 41 -21.17 34.88 23.91
N GLU A 42 -21.33 36.07 24.50
CA GLU A 42 -20.80 37.37 24.02
C GLU A 42 -19.65 37.91 24.88
N VAL A 43 -18.92 38.93 24.37
CA VAL A 43 -18.51 40.20 25.05
C VAL A 43 -17.38 40.88 24.26
N GLU A 44 -17.44 42.22 24.15
CA GLU A 44 -16.46 43.08 23.48
C GLU A 44 -15.31 43.51 24.42
N GLU A 45 -14.15 43.90 23.89
CA GLU A 45 -13.70 45.31 23.91
C GLU A 45 -12.37 45.53 23.13
N ASP A 46 -12.22 46.76 22.63
CA ASP A 46 -11.10 47.45 21.96
C ASP A 46 -11.11 48.88 22.56
N PRO A 47 -10.08 49.77 22.52
CA PRO A 47 -8.75 49.69 21.90
C PRO A 47 -7.59 50.07 22.86
N GLU A 48 -6.37 50.27 22.34
CA GLU A 48 -5.68 51.60 22.30
C GLU A 48 -4.17 51.51 21.98
N VAL A 49 -3.59 52.64 21.56
CA VAL A 49 -2.22 52.76 21.02
C VAL A 49 -1.39 53.78 21.79
N GLN A 50 -0.26 53.37 22.39
CA GLN A 50 0.96 54.15 22.73
C GLN A 50 1.97 53.20 23.45
N GLY A 51 3.29 53.41 23.48
CA GLY A 51 4.13 54.51 23.00
C GLY A 51 5.60 54.10 22.76
N ALA A 52 6.56 55.03 22.87
CA ALA A 52 7.93 54.93 22.32
C ALA A 52 9.05 54.53 23.35
N PRO A 53 10.34 54.32 22.94
CA PRO A 53 11.46 53.76 23.76
C PRO A 53 12.28 54.87 24.51
N PRO A 54 13.53 54.70 25.06
CA PRO A 54 14.47 53.56 25.21
C PRO A 54 14.78 53.32 26.74
N PRO A 55 16.00 53.15 27.37
CA PRO A 55 17.45 53.03 26.99
C PRO A 55 18.16 51.70 27.44
N PRO A 56 19.49 51.49 27.20
CA PRO A 56 20.23 50.25 27.55
C PRO A 56 21.24 50.37 28.73
N SER A 57 21.85 49.25 29.15
CA SER A 57 23.13 49.20 29.91
C SER A 57 23.81 47.82 29.91
N GLN A 58 25.15 47.79 30.04
CA GLN A 58 25.97 46.60 30.28
C GLN A 58 26.42 46.53 31.78
N PRO A 59 27.59 46.00 32.18
CA PRO A 59 27.66 44.75 32.94
C PRO A 59 28.19 44.92 34.37
N SER A 60 28.29 43.82 35.15
CA SER A 60 29.02 43.80 36.43
C SER A 60 29.59 42.41 36.78
N VAL A 61 30.50 42.37 37.76
CA VAL A 61 31.53 41.33 37.93
C VAL A 61 31.63 40.84 39.39
N GLY A 62 31.94 39.56 39.60
CA GLY A 62 32.30 38.95 40.89
C GLY A 62 31.64 37.56 41.05
N ARG A 63 32.30 36.39 41.10
CA ARG A 63 33.59 35.89 41.63
C ARG A 63 33.49 35.37 43.08
N GLY A 64 33.54 34.04 43.24
CA GLY A 64 33.49 33.30 44.52
C GLY A 64 32.90 31.91 44.30
N SER A 65 33.62 30.83 43.95
CA SER A 65 34.83 30.22 44.55
C SER A 65 34.53 29.22 45.68
N MET A 66 34.34 27.95 45.33
CA MET A 66 34.75 26.81 46.17
C MET A 66 35.37 25.74 45.27
N GLU A 67 36.38 25.02 45.77
CA GLU A 67 37.20 24.10 44.97
C GLU A 67 37.13 22.67 45.50
N THR A 68 37.28 21.68 44.61
CA THR A 68 38.03 20.43 44.87
C THR A 68 38.31 19.72 43.53
N PRO A 69 39.41 18.95 43.39
CA PRO A 69 40.00 18.70 42.07
C PRO A 69 39.75 17.32 41.47
N SER A 70 39.87 17.24 40.14
CA SER A 70 40.35 16.03 39.45
C SER A 70 41.09 16.41 38.16
N SER A 71 42.08 15.60 37.78
CA SER A 71 42.91 15.81 36.58
C SER A 71 42.31 15.14 35.33
N GLY A 72 42.61 15.56 34.11
CA GLY A 72 43.48 16.68 33.71
C GLY A 72 43.67 16.80 32.19
N VAL A 73 44.68 17.60 31.80
CA VAL A 73 45.16 17.86 30.43
C VAL A 73 44.14 18.34 29.39
N GLY A 74 43.67 19.58 29.55
CA GLY A 74 43.24 20.41 28.42
C GLY A 74 44.43 21.17 27.84
N SER A 75 45.15 20.60 26.86
CA SER A 75 46.25 21.31 26.21
C SER A 75 45.73 22.39 25.25
N SER A 76 46.38 23.55 25.33
CA SER A 76 46.09 24.82 24.66
C SER A 76 45.61 24.72 23.22
N THR A 77 44.64 25.57 22.89
CA THR A 77 44.37 26.05 21.53
C THR A 77 45.67 26.36 20.78
N SER A 78 45.92 25.62 19.69
CA SER A 78 46.89 25.99 18.67
C SER A 78 46.14 26.20 17.36
N THR A 79 45.93 27.46 17.00
CA THR A 79 45.46 27.83 15.66
C THR A 79 46.61 27.66 14.67
N ASP A 80 46.82 26.44 14.21
CA ASP A 80 47.69 26.20 13.05
C ASP A 80 46.81 25.94 11.83
N LEU A 81 46.96 26.78 10.80
CA LEU A 81 46.33 26.61 9.49
C LEU A 81 47.18 25.63 8.65
N GLY A 82 47.45 24.47 9.25
CA GLY A 82 48.21 23.39 8.65
C GLY A 82 47.48 22.86 7.42
N PHE A 83 47.94 23.29 6.24
CA PHE A 83 47.50 22.72 4.96
C PHE A 83 48.07 21.30 4.83
N HIS A 84 47.45 20.36 5.56
CA HIS A 84 47.78 18.94 5.48
C HIS A 84 47.56 18.46 4.05
N THR A 85 48.66 18.29 3.30
CA THR A 85 48.66 17.62 2.01
C THR A 85 48.05 16.24 2.21
N ALA A 86 46.85 16.02 1.65
CA ALA A 86 46.12 14.76 1.82
C ALA A 86 47.03 13.59 1.42
N PRO A 87 47.22 12.57 2.28
CA PRO A 87 48.17 11.51 2.02
C PRO A 87 47.78 10.74 0.77
N VAL A 88 48.76 10.41 -0.06
CA VAL A 88 48.58 9.79 -1.39
C VAL A 88 47.82 8.45 -1.27
N ASP A 89 47.90 7.79 -0.12
CA ASP A 89 47.19 6.56 0.23
C ASP A 89 45.65 6.71 0.29
N SER A 90 45.13 7.95 0.32
CA SER A 90 43.68 8.22 0.29
C SER A 90 43.06 8.13 -1.11
N LEU A 91 43.86 8.21 -2.18
CA LEU A 91 43.40 8.12 -3.57
C LEU A 91 42.64 6.81 -3.90
N PRO A 92 43.13 5.59 -3.58
CA PRO A 92 42.41 4.36 -3.87
C PRO A 92 41.05 4.27 -3.16
N LEU A 93 40.95 4.75 -1.91
CA LEU A 93 39.70 4.80 -1.16
C LEU A 93 38.70 5.78 -1.81
N LEU A 94 39.16 6.94 -2.27
CA LEU A 94 38.32 7.89 -3.00
C LEU A 94 37.82 7.32 -4.34
N VAL A 95 38.66 6.56 -5.05
CA VAL A 95 38.26 5.84 -6.27
C VAL A 95 37.21 4.78 -5.97
N GLU A 96 37.37 3.97 -4.91
CA GLU A 96 36.37 2.97 -4.54
C GLU A 96 35.04 3.58 -4.08
N LEU A 97 35.07 4.67 -3.30
CA LEU A 97 33.86 5.43 -2.96
C LEU A 97 33.17 5.99 -4.22
N SER A 98 33.93 6.45 -5.22
CA SER A 98 33.36 6.90 -6.50
C SER A 98 32.71 5.75 -7.29
N ARG A 99 33.34 4.56 -7.28
CA ARG A 99 32.79 3.34 -7.91
C ARG A 99 31.47 2.94 -7.24
N LEU A 100 31.47 2.81 -5.91
CA LEU A 100 30.28 2.43 -5.14
C LEU A 100 29.13 3.43 -5.30
N ARG A 101 29.43 4.74 -5.38
CA ARG A 101 28.42 5.78 -5.65
C ARG A 101 27.81 5.65 -7.05
N ALA A 102 28.64 5.40 -8.07
CA ALA A 102 28.18 5.17 -9.44
C ALA A 102 27.37 3.86 -9.58
N GLU A 103 27.81 2.79 -8.93
CA GLU A 103 27.09 1.50 -8.86
C GLU A 103 25.73 1.65 -8.16
N THR A 104 25.67 2.40 -7.05
CA THR A 104 24.43 2.69 -6.33
C THR A 104 23.46 3.50 -7.20
N SER A 105 23.94 4.53 -7.90
CA SER A 105 23.11 5.35 -8.79
C SER A 105 22.55 4.50 -9.95
N ARG A 106 23.39 3.69 -10.60
CA ARG A 106 23.00 2.74 -11.65
C ARG A 106 21.95 1.71 -11.16
N LEU A 107 22.08 1.23 -9.93
CA LEU A 107 21.12 0.28 -9.33
C LEU A 107 19.78 0.95 -9.03
N LEU A 108 19.78 2.20 -8.54
CA LEU A 108 18.56 2.98 -8.34
C LEU A 108 17.84 3.27 -9.68
N GLU A 109 18.58 3.65 -10.72
CA GLU A 109 18.03 3.83 -12.08
C GLU A 109 17.42 2.54 -12.63
N ALA A 110 18.12 1.40 -12.51
CA ALA A 110 17.62 0.10 -12.95
C ALA A 110 16.38 -0.35 -12.17
N TRP A 111 16.31 -0.06 -10.87
CA TRP A 111 15.14 -0.35 -10.03
C TRP A 111 13.94 0.52 -10.43
N LEU A 112 14.14 1.83 -10.62
CA LEU A 112 13.11 2.77 -11.08
C LEU A 112 12.55 2.40 -12.46
N GLU A 113 13.40 1.93 -13.40
CA GLU A 113 12.90 1.50 -14.70
C GLU A 113 12.16 0.16 -14.63
N LYS A 114 12.50 -0.72 -13.69
CA LYS A 114 11.71 -1.92 -13.41
C LYS A 114 10.37 -1.57 -12.76
N GLU A 115 10.33 -0.62 -11.82
CA GLU A 115 9.08 -0.08 -11.27
C GLU A 115 8.19 0.49 -12.38
N ARG A 116 8.73 1.33 -13.28
CA ARG A 116 8.02 1.89 -14.43
C ARG A 116 7.48 0.81 -15.37
N GLU A 117 8.22 -0.26 -15.65
CA GLU A 117 7.70 -1.37 -16.46
C GLU A 117 6.57 -2.11 -15.73
N TRP A 118 6.66 -2.35 -14.42
CA TRP A 118 5.55 -2.93 -13.63
C TRP A 118 4.31 -2.03 -13.63
N GLN A 119 4.47 -0.72 -13.42
CA GLN A 119 3.37 0.25 -13.52
C GLN A 119 2.75 0.25 -14.93
N ARG A 120 3.57 0.15 -15.99
CA ARG A 120 3.08 0.02 -17.38
C ARG A 120 2.31 -1.28 -17.59
N GLN A 121 2.77 -2.41 -17.06
CA GLN A 121 2.06 -3.69 -17.15
C GLN A 121 0.73 -3.67 -16.39
N LEU A 122 0.70 -3.16 -15.17
CA LEU A 122 -0.53 -3.04 -14.38
C LEU A 122 -1.58 -2.16 -15.08
N ARG A 123 -1.16 -1.03 -15.67
CA ARG A 123 -2.05 -0.16 -16.47
C ARG A 123 -2.60 -0.86 -17.71
N ARG A 124 -1.77 -1.63 -18.44
CA ARG A 124 -2.22 -2.45 -19.59
C ARG A 124 -3.26 -3.50 -19.14
N ALA A 125 -2.99 -4.20 -18.03
CA ALA A 125 -3.89 -5.23 -17.51
C ALA A 125 -5.24 -4.65 -17.05
N LEU A 126 -5.23 -3.53 -16.32
CA LEU A 126 -6.45 -2.82 -15.94
C LEU A 126 -7.23 -2.33 -17.16
N GLN A 127 -6.55 -1.74 -18.15
CA GLN A 127 -7.20 -1.32 -19.40
C GLN A 127 -7.77 -2.48 -20.21
N ALA A 128 -7.15 -3.66 -20.18
CA ALA A 128 -7.68 -4.87 -20.81
C ALA A 128 -8.96 -5.35 -20.09
N ALA A 129 -8.92 -5.45 -18.75
CA ALA A 129 -10.08 -5.81 -17.93
C ALA A 129 -11.24 -4.80 -18.07
N GLU A 130 -10.95 -3.50 -18.16
CA GLU A 130 -11.95 -2.47 -18.49
C GLU A 130 -12.57 -2.67 -19.89
N GLN A 131 -11.77 -3.04 -20.89
CA GLN A 131 -12.27 -3.29 -22.25
C GLN A 131 -13.10 -4.57 -22.32
N GLU A 132 -12.70 -5.62 -21.61
CA GLU A 132 -13.46 -6.87 -21.46
C GLU A 132 -14.79 -6.60 -20.74
N ALA A 133 -14.78 -5.90 -19.60
CA ALA A 133 -15.99 -5.49 -18.90
C ALA A 133 -16.90 -4.60 -19.77
N ARG A 134 -16.34 -3.69 -20.57
CA ARG A 134 -17.11 -2.87 -21.54
C ARG A 134 -17.66 -3.69 -22.71
N ALA A 135 -16.96 -4.73 -23.17
CA ALA A 135 -17.47 -5.65 -24.19
C ALA A 135 -18.65 -6.47 -23.65
N LEU A 136 -18.52 -6.97 -22.41
CA LEU A 136 -19.57 -7.67 -21.68
C LEU A 136 -20.77 -6.77 -21.31
N GLN A 137 -20.57 -5.46 -21.16
CA GLN A 137 -21.66 -4.47 -21.03
C GLN A 137 -22.26 -4.05 -22.38
N GLY A 138 -21.45 -4.08 -23.46
CA GLY A 138 -21.87 -3.82 -24.84
C GLY A 138 -22.80 -4.90 -25.38
N PHE A 139 -22.59 -6.15 -24.94
CA PHE A 139 -23.69 -7.11 -24.77
C PHE A 139 -24.64 -6.58 -23.70
N LYS A 140 -25.57 -5.71 -24.12
CA LYS A 140 -26.64 -5.16 -23.28
C LYS A 140 -27.24 -6.29 -22.42
N PRO A 141 -27.06 -6.27 -21.08
CA PRO A 141 -27.67 -7.27 -20.21
C PRO A 141 -29.17 -7.29 -20.46
N LEU A 142 -29.80 -8.48 -20.40
CA LEU A 142 -31.25 -8.64 -20.57
C LEU A 142 -31.98 -8.10 -19.33
N ALA A 143 -31.94 -6.76 -19.23
CA ALA A 143 -31.78 -6.01 -17.99
C ALA A 143 -30.58 -6.46 -17.14
N LEU A 144 -30.21 -5.64 -16.15
CA LEU A 144 -30.04 -6.24 -14.83
C LEU A 144 -31.42 -6.76 -14.44
N ALA A 145 -31.71 -7.99 -14.86
CA ALA A 145 -32.51 -8.84 -14.02
C ALA A 145 -31.71 -8.93 -12.72
N THR A 146 -32.10 -8.11 -11.74
CA THR A 146 -32.55 -8.67 -10.47
C THR A 146 -33.28 -9.97 -10.83
N ARG A 147 -32.55 -11.09 -10.85
CA ARG A 147 -33.12 -12.44 -11.05
C ARG A 147 -34.33 -12.44 -10.13
N PRO A 148 -35.56 -12.51 -10.66
CA PRO A 148 -36.71 -12.13 -9.87
C PRO A 148 -36.69 -12.99 -8.63
N GLN A 149 -36.80 -12.35 -7.45
CA GLN A 149 -36.88 -13.05 -6.17
C GLN A 149 -38.28 -13.69 -6.01
N GLY A 150 -38.70 -14.43 -7.05
CA GLY A 150 -39.58 -15.57 -6.89
C GLY A 150 -38.91 -16.59 -5.96
N PRO A 151 -39.69 -17.53 -5.41
CA PRO A 151 -39.41 -18.17 -4.11
C PRO A 151 -38.17 -19.07 -4.02
N GLN A 152 -37.30 -19.11 -5.04
CA GLN A 152 -36.09 -19.93 -5.10
C GLN A 152 -35.02 -19.56 -4.07
N GLN A 153 -35.04 -18.37 -3.45
CA GLN A 153 -34.18 -18.10 -2.28
C GLN A 153 -34.71 -18.72 -0.97
N GLY A 154 -35.97 -19.19 -0.95
CA GLY A 154 -36.48 -20.10 0.07
C GLY A 154 -36.16 -21.57 -0.23
N ALA A 155 -35.83 -21.89 -1.50
CA ALA A 155 -35.22 -23.16 -1.87
C ALA A 155 -33.70 -23.07 -1.59
N VAL A 156 -33.34 -23.20 -0.30
CA VAL A 156 -31.96 -23.37 0.19
C VAL A 156 -31.20 -24.28 -0.78
N ASP A 157 -30.00 -23.87 -1.23
CA ASP A 157 -29.23 -24.57 -2.26
C ASP A 157 -28.88 -26.01 -1.84
N ALA A 158 -29.81 -26.94 -2.08
CA ALA A 158 -29.76 -28.29 -1.51
C ALA A 158 -28.54 -29.07 -2.00
N LEU A 159 -28.05 -28.76 -3.20
CA LEU A 159 -26.81 -29.31 -3.75
C LEU A 159 -25.56 -28.83 -2.99
N LEU A 160 -25.55 -27.57 -2.51
CA LEU A 160 -24.47 -27.07 -1.66
C LEU A 160 -24.54 -27.69 -0.27
N VAL A 161 -25.75 -27.80 0.30
CA VAL A 161 -25.99 -28.43 1.61
C VAL A 161 -25.54 -29.90 1.61
N ASP A 162 -26.02 -30.69 0.64
CA ASP A 162 -25.66 -32.10 0.46
C ASP A 162 -24.13 -32.27 0.26
N TRP A 163 -23.54 -31.47 -0.62
CA TRP A 163 -22.10 -31.51 -0.86
C TRP A 163 -21.27 -31.17 0.40
N LEU A 164 -21.62 -30.08 1.12
CA LEU A 164 -20.93 -29.71 2.36
C LEU A 164 -21.08 -30.79 3.44
N GLN A 165 -22.28 -31.35 3.61
CA GLN A 165 -22.52 -32.45 4.54
C GLN A 165 -21.72 -33.71 4.17
N SER A 166 -21.60 -34.04 2.87
CA SER A 166 -20.80 -35.17 2.39
C SER A 166 -19.30 -35.07 2.73
N HIS A 167 -18.76 -33.85 2.83
CA HIS A 167 -17.37 -33.58 3.27
C HIS A 167 -17.23 -33.36 4.79
N GLY A 168 -18.32 -33.60 5.54
CA GLY A 168 -18.37 -33.48 6.99
C GLY A 168 -18.30 -32.05 7.49
N ALA A 169 -19.00 -31.12 6.83
CA ALA A 169 -19.42 -29.87 7.45
C ALA A 169 -20.50 -30.14 8.51
N ASP A 170 -20.55 -29.29 9.53
CA ASP A 170 -21.67 -29.25 10.48
C ASP A 170 -22.77 -28.29 9.98
N GLU A 171 -23.94 -28.35 10.61
CA GLU A 171 -25.10 -27.51 10.28
C GLU A 171 -24.74 -26.02 10.35
N HIS A 172 -23.97 -25.61 11.36
CA HIS A 172 -23.53 -24.23 11.54
C HIS A 172 -22.54 -23.75 10.46
N ALA A 173 -21.56 -24.55 10.06
CA ALA A 173 -20.70 -24.23 8.91
C ALA A 173 -21.51 -24.14 7.61
N THR A 174 -22.48 -25.04 7.43
CA THR A 174 -23.38 -25.06 6.26
C THR A 174 -24.23 -23.79 6.21
N GLU A 175 -24.82 -23.40 7.34
CA GLU A 175 -25.55 -22.14 7.50
C GLU A 175 -24.64 -20.94 7.18
N THR A 176 -23.39 -20.95 7.65
CA THR A 176 -22.44 -19.84 7.45
C THR A 176 -22.07 -19.69 5.96
N PHE A 177 -21.88 -20.78 5.22
CA PHE A 177 -21.71 -20.73 3.75
C PHE A 177 -22.93 -20.13 3.04
N LEU A 178 -24.15 -20.47 3.48
CA LEU A 178 -25.40 -19.92 2.95
C LEU A 178 -25.59 -18.43 3.31
N GLN A 179 -25.25 -18.02 4.54
CA GLN A 179 -25.28 -16.62 4.98
C GLN A 179 -24.29 -15.75 4.20
N HIS A 180 -23.12 -16.28 3.85
CA HIS A 180 -22.17 -15.61 2.96
C HIS A 180 -22.56 -15.66 1.47
N GLY A 181 -23.66 -16.34 1.11
CA GLY A 181 -24.17 -16.38 -0.26
C GLY A 181 -23.32 -17.21 -1.24
N PHE A 182 -22.50 -18.15 -0.75
CA PHE A 182 -21.81 -19.08 -1.64
C PHE A 182 -22.82 -19.99 -2.35
N THR A 183 -22.59 -20.29 -3.62
CA THR A 183 -23.25 -21.38 -4.34
C THR A 183 -22.25 -22.52 -4.60
N LEU A 184 -22.75 -23.73 -4.88
CA LEU A 184 -21.88 -24.87 -5.22
C LEU A 184 -20.95 -24.62 -6.42
N PRO A 185 -21.39 -24.09 -7.58
CA PRO A 185 -20.48 -23.83 -8.69
C PRO A 185 -19.43 -22.74 -8.37
N ASP A 186 -19.78 -21.71 -7.59
CA ASP A 186 -18.80 -20.69 -7.17
C ASP A 186 -17.74 -21.28 -6.23
N LEU A 187 -18.17 -22.14 -5.30
CA LEU A 187 -17.28 -22.83 -4.36
C LEU A 187 -16.32 -23.78 -5.08
N LEU A 188 -16.82 -24.54 -6.07
CA LEU A 188 -16.00 -25.48 -6.84
C LEU A 188 -15.10 -24.79 -7.88
N THR A 189 -15.55 -23.70 -8.51
CA THR A 189 -14.85 -23.07 -9.64
C THR A 189 -13.98 -21.89 -9.22
N CYS A 190 -14.52 -20.99 -8.39
CA CYS A 190 -13.95 -19.66 -8.17
C CYS A 190 -13.29 -19.50 -6.80
N ALA A 191 -13.79 -20.15 -5.75
CA ALA A 191 -13.32 -19.92 -4.39
C ALA A 191 -11.83 -20.23 -4.17
N THR A 192 -11.18 -19.43 -3.34
CA THR A 192 -9.78 -19.58 -2.90
C THR A 192 -9.71 -20.27 -1.54
N HIS A 193 -8.49 -20.60 -1.08
CA HIS A 193 -8.28 -21.10 0.28
C HIS A 193 -8.66 -20.05 1.33
N ASP A 194 -8.49 -18.75 1.04
CA ASP A 194 -8.67 -17.70 2.04
C ASP A 194 -10.15 -17.31 2.19
N ASP A 195 -10.97 -17.47 1.14
CA ASP A 195 -12.44 -17.40 1.25
C ASP A 195 -12.97 -18.45 2.25
N LEU A 196 -12.44 -19.67 2.20
CA LEU A 196 -12.74 -20.74 3.16
C LEU A 196 -12.24 -20.45 4.58
N ARG A 197 -11.28 -19.53 4.78
CA ARG A 197 -10.91 -19.05 6.12
C ARG A 197 -11.85 -17.94 6.59
N TYR A 198 -12.30 -17.08 5.66
CA TYR A 198 -13.15 -15.93 5.97
C TYR A 198 -14.51 -16.37 6.54
N THR A 199 -15.04 -17.51 6.12
CA THR A 199 -16.26 -18.10 6.70
C THR A 199 -16.11 -18.63 8.14
N GLY A 200 -14.95 -18.44 8.79
CA GLY A 200 -14.74 -18.74 10.21
C GLY A 200 -14.78 -20.23 10.60
N ILE A 201 -15.00 -21.12 9.63
CA ILE A 201 -15.17 -22.56 9.87
C ILE A 201 -13.88 -23.20 10.43
N ARG A 202 -14.05 -24.32 11.14
CA ARG A 202 -12.94 -25.07 11.77
C ARG A 202 -11.87 -25.40 10.73
N GLY A 203 -10.60 -25.03 10.97
CA GLY A 203 -9.51 -25.20 9.98
C GLY A 203 -9.31 -26.64 9.47
N GLY A 204 -9.65 -27.65 10.26
CA GLY A 204 -9.66 -29.05 9.81
C GLY A 204 -10.73 -29.38 8.75
N LEU A 205 -11.82 -28.61 8.69
CA LEU A 205 -12.83 -28.65 7.62
C LEU A 205 -12.35 -27.86 6.40
N VAL A 206 -11.74 -26.67 6.59
CA VAL A 206 -11.10 -25.89 5.49
C VAL A 206 -10.18 -26.78 4.66
N CYS A 207 -9.28 -27.53 5.32
CA CYS A 207 -8.35 -28.44 4.65
C CYS A 207 -9.02 -29.63 3.93
N ARG A 208 -10.24 -30.04 4.31
CA ARG A 208 -11.02 -31.07 3.60
C ARG A 208 -11.71 -30.48 2.38
N LEU A 209 -12.46 -29.39 2.57
CA LEU A 209 -13.19 -28.71 1.49
C LEU A 209 -12.22 -28.23 0.39
N TRP A 210 -11.09 -27.62 0.79
CA TRP A 210 -10.06 -27.20 -0.16
C TRP A 210 -9.46 -28.36 -0.95
N ARG A 211 -9.26 -29.53 -0.32
CA ARG A 211 -8.80 -30.73 -1.04
C ARG A 211 -9.84 -31.19 -2.07
N ALA A 212 -11.11 -31.31 -1.67
CA ALA A 212 -12.19 -31.74 -2.56
C ALA A 212 -12.38 -30.78 -3.76
N ILE A 213 -12.30 -29.46 -3.52
CA ILE A 213 -12.32 -28.42 -4.57
C ILE A 213 -11.14 -28.59 -5.53
N GLN A 214 -9.92 -28.77 -5.02
CA GLN A 214 -8.73 -28.92 -5.84
C GLN A 214 -8.65 -30.28 -6.56
N GLU A 215 -9.33 -31.32 -6.08
CA GLU A 215 -9.52 -32.60 -6.78
C GLU A 215 -10.57 -32.48 -7.88
N HIS A 216 -11.70 -31.81 -7.62
CA HIS A 216 -12.71 -31.50 -8.63
C HIS A 216 -12.13 -30.69 -9.80
N ARG A 217 -11.38 -29.61 -9.52
CA ARG A 217 -10.71 -28.78 -10.54
C ARG A 217 -9.74 -29.59 -11.42
N LYS A 218 -8.98 -30.53 -10.86
CA LYS A 218 -8.11 -31.42 -11.63
C LYS A 218 -8.90 -32.35 -12.53
N SER A 219 -10.00 -32.94 -12.02
CA SER A 219 -10.87 -33.81 -12.80
C SER A 219 -11.54 -33.07 -13.96
N LEU A 220 -11.95 -31.82 -13.75
CA LEU A 220 -12.52 -30.96 -14.79
C LEU A 220 -11.51 -30.70 -15.92
N LEU A 221 -10.30 -30.25 -15.57
CA LEU A 221 -9.21 -30.02 -16.54
C LEU A 221 -8.80 -31.29 -17.30
N GLN A 222 -8.87 -32.45 -16.67
CA GLN A 222 -8.63 -33.75 -17.33
C GLN A 222 -9.75 -34.08 -18.35
N GLN A 223 -11.02 -33.88 -17.98
CA GLN A 223 -12.14 -34.08 -18.91
C GLN A 223 -12.12 -33.09 -20.07
N GLU A 224 -11.64 -31.85 -19.86
CA GLU A 224 -11.47 -30.86 -20.92
C GLU A 224 -10.39 -31.29 -21.91
N ALA A 225 -9.20 -31.70 -21.42
CA ALA A 225 -8.14 -32.24 -22.27
C ALA A 225 -8.55 -33.52 -23.04
N GLU A 226 -9.31 -34.42 -22.41
CA GLU A 226 -9.87 -35.61 -23.08
C GLU A 226 -10.89 -35.26 -24.16
N ARG A 227 -11.71 -34.22 -23.96
CA ARG A 227 -12.65 -33.72 -24.97
C ARG A 227 -11.95 -33.05 -26.14
N GLU A 228 -10.87 -32.30 -25.90
CA GLU A 228 -10.07 -31.69 -26.96
C GLU A 228 -9.36 -32.74 -27.83
N MET A 229 -8.78 -33.79 -27.22
CA MET A 229 -8.23 -34.93 -27.97
C MET A 229 -9.30 -35.81 -28.64
N GLY A 230 -10.54 -35.75 -28.17
CA GLY A 230 -11.67 -36.55 -28.68
C GLY A 230 -12.38 -35.98 -29.91
N GLN A 231 -12.11 -34.74 -30.32
CA GLN A 231 -12.78 -34.14 -31.50
C GLN A 231 -12.12 -34.58 -32.81
N PRO A 232 -12.85 -35.27 -33.73
CA PRO A 232 -12.36 -35.49 -35.08
C PRO A 232 -12.31 -34.14 -35.82
N GLN A 233 -11.16 -33.78 -36.39
CA GLN A 233 -11.08 -32.57 -37.20
C GLN A 233 -12.07 -32.66 -38.38
N PRO A 234 -12.83 -31.59 -38.67
CA PRO A 234 -13.66 -31.55 -39.87
C PRO A 234 -12.73 -31.66 -41.09
N PRO A 235 -13.01 -32.54 -42.06
CA PRO A 235 -12.16 -32.70 -43.23
C PRO A 235 -12.13 -31.38 -44.01
N CYS A 236 -10.94 -30.84 -44.23
CA CYS A 236 -10.74 -29.64 -45.04
C CYS A 236 -11.14 -29.91 -46.50
N GLY A 237 -12.42 -29.70 -46.80
CA GLY A 237 -12.98 -29.86 -48.14
C GLY A 237 -12.43 -28.79 -49.09
N ILE A 238 -11.32 -29.08 -49.75
CA ILE A 238 -10.74 -28.23 -50.80
C ILE A 238 -11.66 -28.28 -52.02
N GLY A 239 -12.69 -27.43 -52.01
CA GLY A 239 -13.60 -27.21 -53.12
C GLY A 239 -12.93 -26.40 -54.24
N LEU A 240 -12.10 -27.06 -55.06
CA LEU A 240 -11.57 -26.50 -56.30
C LEU A 240 -11.91 -27.39 -57.49
N ALA A 241 -13.15 -27.25 -57.94
CA ALA A 241 -13.60 -27.70 -59.25
C ALA A 241 -14.48 -26.60 -59.87
N VAL A 242 -13.90 -25.83 -60.79
CA VAL A 242 -14.59 -24.86 -61.65
C VAL A 242 -14.16 -25.17 -63.08
N PRO A 243 -15.09 -25.32 -64.05
CA PRO A 243 -14.78 -25.64 -65.44
C PRO A 243 -14.31 -24.43 -66.25
#